data_AF-A0A7W5BSX8-F1
#
_entry.id   AF-A0A7W5BSX8-F1
#
_cell.length_a   1.000
_cell.length_b   1.000
_cell.length_c   1.000
_cell.angle_alpha   90.00
_cell.angle_beta   90.00
_cell.angle_gamma   90.00
#
_symmetry.space_group_name_H-M   'P 1'
#
loop_
_entity.id
_entity.type
_entity.pdbx_description
1 polymer ?
#
loop_
_entity_poly.entity_id
_entity_poly.type
_entity_poly.pdbx_seq_one_letter_code
_entity_poly.pdbx_strand_id
1 'polypeptide(L)'
;MFKEDRERITTESDRAGSALRIHDLFQQNPFLTANQLVQKTGRSAPTVNAALTDLERFGIVEEVTGRKRGRVFSYRRYLAILSEGTDPLPAAV
;
A
#
# COMPACT_ATOMS: atom_id res chain seq x y z
N MET A 1 10.42 1.73 -10.21
CA MET A 1 9.82 1.49 -8.89
C MET A 1 8.47 2.18 -8.71
N PHE A 2 8.35 3.43 -8.24
CA PHE A 2 7.03 4.07 -8.06
C PHE A 2 6.26 4.30 -9.37
N LYS A 3 6.99 4.54 -10.46
CA LYS A 3 6.42 4.71 -11.80
C LYS A 3 5.77 3.43 -12.34
N GLU A 4 6.40 2.28 -12.13
CA GLU A 4 5.85 0.97 -12.55
C GLU A 4 4.56 0.64 -11.81
N ASP A 5 4.52 0.87 -10.49
CA ASP A 5 3.30 0.67 -9.70
C ASP A 5 2.19 1.62 -10.18
N ARG A 6 2.55 2.87 -10.51
CA ARG A 6 1.61 3.86 -11.05
C ARG A 6 1.05 3.44 -12.41
N GLU A 7 1.91 2.98 -13.31
CA GLU A 7 1.54 2.46 -14.63
C GLU A 7 0.61 1.24 -14.49
N ARG A 8 0.97 0.28 -13.64
CA ARG A 8 0.13 -0.89 -13.32
C ARG A 8 -1.25 -0.48 -12.82
N ILE A 9 -1.31 0.46 -11.87
CA ILE A 9 -2.59 0.99 -11.36
C ILE A 9 -3.41 1.62 -12.49
N THR A 10 -2.80 2.43 -13.36
CA THR A 10 -3.54 3.08 -14.46
C THR A 10 -4.07 2.10 -15.49
N THR A 11 -3.38 0.99 -15.71
CA THR A 11 -3.74 0.01 -16.76
C THR A 11 -4.69 -1.07 -16.26
N GLU A 12 -4.55 -1.52 -15.01
CA GLU A 12 -5.23 -2.73 -14.52
C GLU A 12 -6.36 -2.45 -13.51
N SER A 13 -6.44 -1.23 -12.95
CA SER A 13 -7.44 -0.88 -11.94
C SER A 13 -8.72 -0.30 -12.56
N ASP A 14 -9.87 -0.94 -12.30
CA ASP A 14 -11.20 -0.40 -12.65
C ASP A 14 -11.49 0.97 -12.01
N ARG A 15 -10.74 1.31 -10.95
CA ARG A 15 -10.86 2.56 -10.17
C ARG A 15 -9.54 3.32 -10.04
N ALA A 16 -8.79 3.45 -11.14
CA ALA A 16 -7.46 4.05 -11.17
C ALA A 16 -7.32 5.35 -10.36
N GLY A 17 -8.27 6.30 -10.48
CA GLY A 17 -8.20 7.57 -9.72
C GLY A 17 -8.30 7.42 -8.19
N SER A 18 -8.94 6.37 -7.69
CA SER A 18 -8.99 6.05 -6.26
C SER A 18 -7.72 5.33 -5.80
N ALA A 19 -7.30 4.32 -6.56
CA ALA A 19 -6.09 3.54 -6.29
C ALA A 19 -4.83 4.42 -6.32
N LEU A 20 -4.70 5.33 -7.31
CA LEU A 20 -3.57 6.26 -7.41
C LEU A 20 -3.46 7.17 -6.17
N ARG A 21 -4.57 7.75 -5.73
CA ARG A 21 -4.56 8.63 -4.55
C ARG A 21 -4.22 7.86 -3.26
N ILE A 22 -4.62 6.59 -3.15
CA ILE A 22 -4.23 5.75 -2.01
C ILE A 22 -2.74 5.39 -2.10
N HIS A 23 -2.24 5.06 -3.28
CA HIS A 23 -0.80 4.81 -3.53
C HIS A 23 0.06 6.03 -3.17
N ASP A 24 -0.35 7.24 -3.55
CA ASP A 24 0.34 8.49 -3.19
C ASP A 24 0.40 8.71 -1.66
N LEU A 25 -0.61 8.25 -0.91
CA LEU A 25 -0.60 8.31 0.56
C LEU A 25 0.35 7.28 1.17
N PHE A 26 0.42 6.08 0.59
CA PHE A 26 1.35 5.04 1.02
C PHE A 26 2.82 5.39 0.78
N GLN A 27 3.13 6.18 -0.25
CA GLN A 27 4.48 6.71 -0.46
C GLN A 27 4.92 7.67 0.65
N GLN A 28 3.98 8.38 1.27
CA GLN A 28 4.25 9.32 2.38
C GLN A 28 4.24 8.62 3.74
N ASN A 29 3.36 7.64 3.91
CA ASN A 29 3.26 6.86 5.13
C ASN A 29 3.09 5.37 4.78
N PRO A 30 4.14 4.55 4.96
CA PRO A 30 4.13 3.16 4.50
C PRO A 30 3.13 2.28 5.26
N PHE A 31 2.59 2.73 6.40
CA PHE A 31 1.60 1.99 7.18
C PHE A 31 0.32 2.80 7.37
N LEU A 32 -0.77 2.35 6.75
CA LEU A 32 -2.06 3.02 6.84
C LEU A 32 -3.19 2.01 7.03
N THR A 33 -4.21 2.41 7.76
CA THR A 33 -5.48 1.69 7.90
C THR A 33 -6.50 2.17 6.87
N ALA A 34 -7.49 1.33 6.55
CA ALA A 34 -8.62 1.72 5.71
C ALA A 34 -9.36 2.96 6.27
N ASN A 35 -9.49 3.08 7.60
CA ASN A 35 -10.10 4.23 8.24
C ASN A 35 -9.29 5.51 8.02
N GLN A 36 -7.96 5.46 8.16
CA GLN A 36 -7.10 6.62 7.88
C GLN A 36 -7.19 7.03 6.41
N LEU A 37 -7.27 6.07 5.48
CA LEU A 37 -7.43 6.34 4.06
C LEU A 37 -8.78 6.99 3.76
N VAL A 38 -9.87 6.55 4.38
CA VAL A 38 -11.19 7.20 4.31
C VAL A 38 -11.08 8.66 4.73
N GLN A 39 -10.49 8.93 5.90
CA GLN A 39 -10.35 10.30 6.42
C GLN A 39 -9.46 11.18 5.52
N LYS A 40 -8.32 10.65 5.06
CA LYS A 40 -7.36 11.41 4.24
C LYS A 40 -7.81 11.63 2.80
N THR A 41 -8.58 10.70 2.22
CA THR A 41 -9.04 10.80 0.83
C THR A 41 -10.41 11.44 0.69
N GLY A 42 -11.18 11.54 1.78
CA GLY A 42 -12.58 12.00 1.76
C GLY A 42 -13.54 11.03 1.05
N ARG A 43 -13.11 9.79 0.78
CA ARG A 43 -13.91 8.78 0.08
C ARG A 43 -14.61 7.84 1.05
N SER A 44 -15.70 7.24 0.59
CA SER A 44 -16.45 6.27 1.38
C SER A 44 -15.61 5.00 1.65
N ALA A 45 -15.91 4.33 2.77
CA ALA A 45 -15.23 3.09 3.13
C ALA A 45 -15.32 1.99 2.06
N PRO A 46 -16.47 1.76 1.37
CA PRO A 46 -16.52 0.80 0.27
C PRO A 46 -15.55 1.12 -0.87
N THR A 47 -15.43 2.39 -1.27
CA THR A 47 -14.52 2.81 -2.34
C THR A 47 -13.05 2.63 -1.94
N VAL A 48 -12.70 2.97 -0.70
CA VAL A 48 -11.34 2.76 -0.18
C VAL A 48 -11.01 1.28 -0.09
N ASN A 49 -11.91 0.47 0.44
CA ASN A 49 -11.70 -0.97 0.54
C ASN A 49 -11.56 -1.63 -0.84
N ALA A 50 -12.39 -1.24 -1.82
CA ALA A 50 -12.27 -1.78 -3.18
C ALA A 50 -10.93 -1.42 -3.82
N ALA A 51 -10.45 -0.18 -3.63
CA ALA A 51 -9.15 0.23 -4.12
C ALA A 51 -7.99 -0.46 -3.39
N LEU A 52 -8.10 -0.69 -2.08
CA LEU A 52 -7.14 -1.51 -1.33
C LEU A 52 -7.08 -2.95 -1.85
N THR A 53 -8.23 -3.55 -2.16
CA THR A 53 -8.29 -4.90 -2.76
C THR A 53 -7.55 -4.95 -4.10
N ASP A 54 -7.71 -3.94 -4.96
CA ASP A 54 -6.98 -3.88 -6.24
C ASP A 54 -5.47 -3.76 -5.99
N LEU A 55 -5.06 -2.87 -5.09
CA LEU A 55 -3.65 -2.67 -4.75
C LEU A 55 -3.02 -3.91 -4.11
N GLU A 56 -3.75 -4.66 -3.29
CA GLU A 56 -3.32 -5.97 -2.76
C GLU A 56 -3.17 -6.98 -3.90
N ARG A 57 -4.14 -7.06 -4.81
CA ARG A 57 -4.11 -7.96 -5.98
C ARG A 57 -2.91 -7.67 -6.89
N PHE A 58 -2.53 -6.41 -7.05
CA PHE A 58 -1.35 -6.00 -7.82
C PHE A 58 -0.02 -6.25 -7.08
N GLY A 59 -0.07 -6.68 -5.83
CA GLY A 59 1.09 -6.89 -4.96
C GLY A 59 1.77 -5.60 -4.52
N ILE A 60 1.07 -4.47 -4.60
CA ILE A 60 1.59 -3.14 -4.22
C ILE A 60 1.53 -3.00 -2.70
N VAL A 61 0.39 -3.33 -2.09
CA VAL A 61 0.21 -3.29 -0.64
C VAL A 61 -0.08 -4.68 -0.08
N GLU A 62 0.13 -4.87 1.22
CA GLU A 62 -0.27 -6.09 1.93
C GLU A 62 -0.83 -5.78 3.32
N GLU A 63 -1.81 -6.56 3.75
CA GLU A 63 -2.31 -6.55 5.12
C GLU A 63 -1.30 -7.18 6.08
N VAL A 64 -1.00 -6.52 7.21
CA VAL A 64 0.07 -6.94 8.13
C VAL A 64 -0.42 -7.30 9.54
N THR A 65 -1.73 -7.24 9.82
CA THR A 65 -2.27 -7.44 11.18
C THR A 65 -3.01 -8.76 11.38
N GLY A 66 -3.48 -9.42 10.33
CA GLY A 66 -4.30 -10.63 10.38
C GLY A 66 -5.69 -10.42 11.00
N ARG A 67 -6.14 -9.17 11.21
CA ARG A 67 -7.36 -8.85 11.97
C ARG A 67 -8.58 -8.66 11.06
N LYS A 68 -9.78 -8.95 11.61
CA LYS A 68 -11.06 -8.68 10.92
C LYS A 68 -11.43 -7.19 10.83
N ARG A 69 -10.93 -6.36 11.75
CA ARG A 69 -11.21 -4.92 11.84
C ARG A 69 -9.95 -4.17 12.22
N GLY A 70 -9.84 -2.90 11.80
CA GLY A 70 -8.64 -2.10 12.05
C GLY A 70 -7.40 -2.65 11.33
N ARG A 71 -7.60 -3.32 10.18
CA ARG A 71 -6.53 -3.82 9.31
C ARG A 71 -5.56 -2.69 8.99
N VAL A 72 -4.27 -2.94 9.23
CA VAL A 72 -3.18 -2.09 8.76
C VAL A 72 -2.65 -2.73 7.48
N PHE A 73 -2.43 -1.88 6.49
CA PHE A 73 -1.82 -2.25 5.23
C PHE A 73 -0.45 -1.60 5.15
N SER A 74 0.51 -2.30 4.57
CA SER A 74 1.87 -1.83 4.37
C SER A 74 2.19 -1.68 2.88
N TYR A 75 3.04 -0.71 2.53
CA TYR A 75 3.56 -0.58 1.18
C TYR A 75 4.83 -1.42 0.99
N ARG A 76 4.68 -2.58 0.33
CA ARG A 76 5.75 -3.59 0.21
C ARG A 76 7.04 -3.03 -0.35
N ARG A 77 6.95 -2.26 -1.44
CA ARG A 77 8.13 -1.74 -2.16
C ARG A 77 8.84 -0.62 -1.39
N TYR A 78 8.11 0.17 -0.60
CA TYR A 78 8.74 1.14 0.31
C TYR A 78 9.58 0.43 1.38
N LEU A 79 9.04 -0.65 1.97
CA LEU A 79 9.76 -1.43 2.97
C LEU A 79 10.97 -2.16 2.39
N ALA A 80 10.87 -2.67 1.15
CA ALA A 80 12.01 -3.27 0.47
C ALA A 80 13.19 -2.29 0.31
N ILE A 81 12.90 -1.03 -0.05
CA ILE A 81 13.93 0.03 -0.17
C ILE A 81 14.54 0.35 1.20
N LEU A 82 13.74 0.38 2.27
CA LEU A 82 14.25 0.61 3.63
C LEU A 82 15.10 -0.57 4.14
N SER A 83 14.79 -1.79 3.67
CA SER A 83 15.50 -3.02 4.03
C SER A 83 16.87 -3.14 3.35
N GLU A 84 17.05 -2.57 2.16
CA GLU A 84 18.32 -2.62 1.39
C GLU A 84 19.53 -1.97 2.10
N GLY A 85 19.31 -1.23 3.20
CA GLY A 85 20.39 -0.68 4.05
C GLY A 85 20.45 -1.24 5.47
N THR A 86 19.60 -2.22 5.80
CA THR A 86 19.47 -2.78 7.16
C THR A 86 19.68 -4.30 7.22
N ASP A 87 20.24 -4.90 6.17
CA ASP A 87 20.74 -6.26 6.25
C ASP A 87 21.72 -6.37 7.43
N PRO A 88 21.46 -7.27 8.41
CA PRO A 88 22.41 -7.50 9.48
C PRO A 88 23.71 -7.98 8.83
N LEU A 89 24.83 -7.33 9.17
CA LEU A 89 26.16 -7.84 8.87
C LEU A 89 26.15 -9.33 9.19
N PRO A 90 26.54 -10.21 8.25
CA PRO A 90 26.58 -11.64 8.54
C PRO A 90 27.42 -11.79 9.79
N ALA A 91 26.81 -12.34 10.84
CA ALA A 91 27.54 -12.70 12.05
C ALA A 91 28.63 -13.65 11.59
N ALA A 92 29.87 -13.17 11.54
CA ALA A 92 31.02 -13.99 11.22
C ALA A 92 31.08 -15.08 12.30
N VAL A 93 30.88 -16.32 11.88
CA VAL A 93 31.13 -17.52 12.70
C VAL A 93 32.35 -18.22 12.13
#